data_AF-A0A7W5GZZ1-F1
#
_entry.id   AF-A0A7W5GZZ1-F1
#
_cell.length_a   1.000
_cell.length_b   1.000
_cell.length_c   1.000
_cell.angle_alpha   90.00
_cell.angle_beta   90.00
_cell.angle_gamma   90.00
#
_symmetry.space_group_name_H-M   'P 1'
#
loop_
_entity.id
_entity.type
_entity.pdbx_description
1 polymer ?
#
loop_
_entity_poly.entity_id
_entity_poly.type
_entity_poly.pdbx_seq_one_letter_code
_entity_poly.pdbx_strand_id
1 'polypeptide(L)' 'MMEAAVDAGVITQEEKFGLHDLKRRGITDTEGNRHDKQEASGHRNEHMLVVYYLSLAEVDPSSR' A
#
# COMPACT_ATOMS: atom_id res chain seq x y z
N MET A 1 9.54 -13.89 -11.12
CA MET A 1 10.15 -13.75 -9.79
C MET A 1 9.19 -14.21 -8.69
N MET A 2 7.93 -13.77 -8.66
CA MET A 2 6.95 -14.24 -7.66
C MET A 2 6.57 -15.73 -7.80
N GLU A 3 6.53 -16.28 -9.02
CA GLU A 3 6.26 -17.74 -9.23
C GLU A 3 7.21 -18.62 -8.42
N ALA A 4 8.51 -18.33 -8.45
CA ALA A 4 9.51 -19.11 -7.72
C ALA A 4 9.30 -19.06 -6.19
N ALA A 5 8.75 -17.97 -5.66
CA ALA A 5 8.43 -17.85 -4.23
C ALA A 5 7.18 -18.66 -3.85
N VAL A 6 6.21 -18.76 -4.76
CA VAL A 6 5.05 -19.65 -4.61
C VAL A 6 5.49 -21.11 -4.68
N ASP A 7 6.31 -21.46 -5.67
CA ASP A 7 6.82 -22.83 -5.85
C ASP A 7 7.66 -23.29 -4.64
N ALA A 8 8.42 -22.36 -4.04
CA ALA A 8 9.18 -22.59 -2.83
C ALA A 8 8.32 -22.62 -1.54
N GLY A 9 7.01 -22.38 -1.64
CA GLY A 9 6.08 -22.36 -0.49
C GLY A 9 6.28 -21.19 0.48
N VAL A 10 6.98 -20.13 0.06
CA VAL A 10 7.23 -18.94 0.89
C VAL A 10 5.99 -18.05 0.96
N ILE A 11 5.19 -18.04 -0.10
CA ILE A 11 3.91 -17.34 -0.20
C ILE A 11 2.85 -18.25 -0.82
N THR A 12 1.57 -18.05 -0.50
CA THR A 12 0.46 -18.74 -1.18
C THR A 12 0.16 -18.12 -2.54
N GLN A 13 -0.68 -18.77 -3.33
CA GLN A 13 -1.13 -18.21 -4.61
C GLN A 13 -1.94 -16.92 -4.43
N GLU A 14 -2.68 -16.80 -3.34
CA GLU A 14 -3.47 -15.60 -3.01
C GLU A 14 -2.59 -14.43 -2.57
N GLU A 15 -1.39 -14.71 -2.04
CA GLU A 15 -0.39 -13.71 -1.65
C GLU A 15 0.49 -13.27 -2.81
N LYS A 16 0.33 -13.88 -4.00
CA LYS A 16 1.06 -13.53 -5.21
C LYS A 16 0.56 -12.19 -5.76
N PHE A 17 1.45 -11.22 -5.74
CA PHE A 17 1.21 -9.90 -6.31
C PHE A 17 1.78 -9.76 -7.73
N GLY A 18 1.03 -9.08 -8.61
CA GLY A 18 1.59 -8.59 -9.87
C GLY A 18 2.60 -7.47 -9.65
N LEU A 19 3.34 -7.10 -10.69
CA LEU A 19 4.34 -6.02 -10.59
C LEU A 19 3.73 -4.69 -10.14
N HIS A 20 2.54 -4.36 -10.64
CA HIS A 20 1.85 -3.13 -10.22
C HIS A 20 1.29 -3.23 -8.81
N ASP A 21 0.87 -4.42 -8.38
CA ASP A 21 0.38 -4.63 -7.03
C ASP A 21 1.48 -4.48 -5.99
N LEU A 22 2.71 -4.89 -6.31
CA LEU A 22 3.88 -4.63 -5.47
C LEU A 22 4.10 -3.13 -5.26
N LYS A 23 4.06 -2.33 -6.34
CA LYS A 23 4.12 -0.87 -6.24
C LYS A 23 2.99 -0.34 -5.35
N ARG A 24 1.75 -0.76 -5.63
CA ARG A 24 0.57 -0.34 -4.85
C ARG A 24 0.73 -0.65 -3.36
N ARG A 25 1.10 -1.89 -3.02
CA ARG A 25 1.29 -2.33 -1.63
C ARG A 25 2.38 -1.53 -0.95
N GLY A 26 3.51 -1.30 -1.61
CA GLY A 26 4.59 -0.48 -1.08
C GLY A 26 4.13 0.95 -0.74
N ILE A 27 3.32 1.57 -1.59
CA ILE A 27 2.81 2.93 -1.34
C ILE A 27 1.80 2.95 -0.19
N THR A 28 0.89 1.96 -0.16
CA THR A 28 -0.10 1.81 0.92
C THR A 28 0.59 1.62 2.27
N ASP A 29 1.62 0.78 2.34
CA ASP A 29 2.30 0.41 3.58
C ASP A 29 3.39 1.41 4.01
N THR A 30 3.80 2.34 3.15
CA THR A 30 4.78 3.39 3.50
C THR A 30 4.28 4.19 4.71
N GLU A 31 5.04 4.19 5.81
CA GLU A 31 4.69 4.96 7.00
C GLU A 31 4.83 6.47 6.76
N GLY A 32 4.17 7.26 7.60
CA GLY A 32 4.23 8.72 7.54
C GLY A 32 3.04 9.37 6.84
N ASN A 33 3.25 10.61 6.40
CA ASN A 33 2.21 11.46 5.84
C ASN A 33 2.18 11.39 4.29
N ARG A 34 1.35 12.24 3.70
CA ARG A 34 1.04 12.19 2.27
C ARG A 34 2.23 12.59 1.39
N HIS A 35 3.05 13.49 1.90
CA HIS A 35 4.29 13.91 1.27
C HIS A 35 5.30 12.76 1.26
N ASP A 36 5.47 12.05 2.37
CA ASP A 36 6.41 10.92 2.49
C ASP A 36 6.06 9.82 1.46
N LYS A 37 4.76 9.49 1.35
CA LYS A 37 4.24 8.58 0.33
C LYS A 37 4.45 9.10 -1.09
N GLN A 38 4.35 10.41 -1.31
CA GLN A 38 4.55 11.02 -2.64
C GLN A 38 5.99 10.89 -3.09
N GLU A 39 6.95 11.20 -2.22
CA GLU A 39 8.37 11.08 -2.50
C GLU A 39 8.78 9.63 -2.73
N ALA A 40 8.34 8.71 -1.86
CA ALA A 40 8.65 7.28 -1.99
C ALA A 40 8.10 6.66 -3.28
N SER A 41 6.99 7.18 -3.78
CA SER A 41 6.27 6.62 -4.94
C SER A 41 6.57 7.32 -6.26
N GLY A 42 7.20 8.50 -6.22
CA GLY A 42 7.51 9.33 -7.38
C GLY A 42 6.28 9.92 -8.09
N HIS A 43 5.13 10.04 -7.42
CA HIS A 43 3.95 10.61 -8.04
C HIS A 43 4.10 12.12 -8.24
N ARG A 44 3.97 12.57 -9.50
CA ARG A 44 4.00 14.00 -9.83
C ARG A 44 2.84 14.77 -9.21
N ASN A 45 1.67 14.16 -9.11
CA ASN A 45 0.46 14.78 -8.58
C ASN A 45 -0.03 14.02 -7.35
N GLU A 46 -0.16 14.73 -6.24
CA GLU A 46 -0.61 14.22 -4.94
C GLU A 46 -2.04 13.64 -4.99
N HIS A 47 -2.90 14.13 -5.89
CA HIS A 47 -4.26 13.59 -6.06
C HIS A 47 -4.28 12.11 -6.45
N MET A 48 -3.20 11.60 -7.05
CA MET A 48 -3.06 10.18 -7.39
C MET A 48 -2.85 9.28 -6.16
N LEU A 49 -2.53 9.85 -5.00
CA LEU A 49 -2.26 9.11 -3.76
C LEU A 49 -3.51 8.83 -2.93
N VAL A 50 -4.65 9.46 -3.25
CA VAL A 50 -5.90 9.31 -2.47
C VAL A 50 -6.28 7.83 -2.33
N VAL A 51 -6.08 7.05 -3.38
CA VAL A 51 -6.44 5.62 -3.42
C VAL A 51 -5.61 4.73 -2.48
N TYR A 52 -4.49 5.24 -1.95
CA TYR A 52 -3.61 4.48 -1.05
C TYR A 52 -3.85 4.81 0.43
N TYR A 53 -4.68 5.81 0.73
CA TYR A 53 -5.08 6.17 2.10
C TYR A 53 -6.27 5.32 2.55
N LEU A 54 -5.95 4.15 3.11
CA LEU A 54 -6.96 3.20 3.61
C LEU A 54 -7.18 3.29 5.13
N SER A 55 -6.46 4.17 5.82
CA SER A 55 -6.66 4.42 7.25
C SER A 55 -8.03 5.04 7.49
N LEU A 56 -8.77 4.49 8.45
CA LEU A 56 -10.01 5.10 8.92
C LEU A 56 -9.70 6.43 9.63
N ALA A 57 -10.61 7.39 9.52
CA ALA A 57 -10.48 8.63 10.27
C ALA A 57 -10.56 8.31 11.78
N GLU A 58 -9.56 8.74 12.54
CA GLU A 58 -9.64 8.75 13.99
C GLU A 58 -10.63 9.86 14.39
N VAL A 59 -11.68 9.46 15.11
CA VAL A 59 -12.71 10.37 15.62
C VAL A 59 -12.89 10.10 17.10
N ASP A 60 -13.21 11.16 17.85
CA ASP A 60 -13.54 11.02 19.26
C ASP A 60 -14.76 10.10 19.43
N PRO A 61 -14.78 9.26 20.49
CA PRO A 61 -15.95 8.45 20.79
C PRO A 61 -17.15 9.36 21.04
N SER A 62 -18.31 8.97 20.51
CA SER A 62 -19.57 9.68 20.75
C SER A 62 -19.81 9.77 22.27
N SER A 63 -19.82 10.97 22.82
CA SER A 63 -20.32 11.22 24.17
C SER A 63 -21.79 10.78 24.23
N ARG A 64 -22.14 9.92 25.19
CA ARG A 64 -23.53 9.58 25.51
C ARG A 64 -24.16 10.64 26.39
#